data_AF-A0A1N7JFJ4-F1
#
_entry.id   AF-A0A1N7JFJ4-F1
#
_cell.length_a   1.000
_cell.length_b   1.000
_cell.length_c   1.000
_cell.angle_alpha   90.00
_cell.angle_beta   90.00
_cell.angle_gamma   90.00
#
_symmetry.space_group_name_H-M   'P 1'
#
loop_
_entity.id
_entity.type
_entity.pdbx_description
1 polymer ?
#
loop_
_entity_poly.entity_id
_entity_poly.type
_entity_poly.pdbx_seq_one_letter_code
_entity_poly.pdbx_strand_id
1 'polypeptide(L)'
;MTETSSPCAPCTDPAEKIGVMICGHGSRDVAAVDEFNRLAVLLRERLPQWPVESGFLEFARPIIHQGLDKLREAGCTRILAVPGMLFAAGHVKNDLPWEVNAYAAAHPELTISFGKELGIDTKLLQAARQRVEEAIAAADRDFGPVDRADTLLLVVGRGTNDPDANSNVNKVARMLWEGCGVGWTEVAYSGVTAPLVDAGLRHCVKLGYKRVVVFPYFLFTGILVRRIYDWVDDAAALSPDIQFAKAPYLNDHPLVIDSFVERVQGILSGDVAMNCQLCKYREQVIGFEKDVGTIQAGHHHHVRGAGTDHDHGHDHGHHHHHDHGHDHGHHHHGHDHHHHDHHDHDHDHDHHGHDHHHPQSHD
;
A
#
# COMPACT_ATOMS: atom_id res chain seq x y z
N MET A 1 -46.78 24.73 -11.70
CA MET A 1 -46.13 24.94 -10.40
C MET A 1 -45.85 23.57 -9.83
N THR A 2 -44.63 23.06 -10.06
CA THR A 2 -44.20 21.74 -9.59
C THR A 2 -43.34 21.97 -8.36
N GLU A 3 -43.88 21.66 -7.19
CA GLU A 3 -43.17 21.73 -5.91
C GLU A 3 -42.00 20.74 -5.92
N THR A 4 -40.79 21.28 -5.89
CA THR A 4 -39.57 20.53 -5.60
C THR A 4 -39.53 20.22 -4.11
N SER A 5 -39.72 18.96 -3.75
CA SER A 5 -39.51 18.46 -2.39
C SER A 5 -38.03 18.57 -2.03
N SER A 6 -37.72 19.39 -1.03
CA SER A 6 -36.39 19.47 -0.41
C SER A 6 -35.95 18.11 0.13
N PRO A 7 -34.66 17.72 0.00
CA PRO A 7 -34.15 16.51 0.63
C PRO A 7 -34.20 16.65 2.16
N CYS A 8 -34.87 15.70 2.81
CA CYS A 8 -34.90 15.57 4.27
C CYS A 8 -33.47 15.29 4.76
N ALA A 9 -32.98 16.07 5.73
CA ALA A 9 -31.72 15.78 6.40
C ALA A 9 -31.80 14.41 7.09
N PRO A 10 -30.72 13.60 7.11
CA PRO A 10 -30.74 12.31 7.80
C PRO A 10 -31.03 12.53 9.29
N CYS A 11 -32.13 11.94 9.77
CA CYS A 11 -32.48 11.92 11.19
C CYS A 11 -31.40 11.14 11.95
N THR A 12 -30.48 11.84 12.62
CA THR A 12 -29.66 11.26 13.67
C THR A 12 -30.53 11.06 14.90
N ASP A 13 -30.72 9.81 15.32
CA ASP A 13 -31.40 9.46 16.57
C ASP A 13 -30.61 10.09 17.74
N PRO A 14 -31.23 10.89 18.62
CA PRO A 14 -30.54 11.55 19.73
C PRO A 14 -29.82 10.60 20.71
N ALA A 15 -29.98 9.28 20.58
CA ALA A 15 -29.25 8.24 21.32
C ALA A 15 -27.97 7.73 20.63
N GLU A 16 -27.66 8.17 19.40
CA GLU A 16 -26.51 7.67 18.63
C GLU A 16 -25.23 8.44 18.95
N LYS A 17 -24.23 7.77 19.53
CA LYS A 17 -22.88 8.33 19.74
C LYS A 17 -21.92 7.74 18.71
N ILE A 18 -21.44 8.59 17.81
CA ILE A 18 -20.58 8.20 16.69
C ILE A 18 -19.10 8.26 17.11
N GLY A 19 -18.35 7.22 16.76
CA GLY A 19 -16.89 7.19 16.77
C GLY A 19 -16.32 6.87 15.39
N VAL A 20 -15.06 7.21 15.14
CA VAL A 20 -14.35 6.95 13.89
C VAL A 20 -13.16 6.04 14.14
N MET A 21 -13.06 4.96 13.36
CA MET A 21 -11.95 4.01 13.42
C MET A 21 -11.15 4.07 12.12
N ILE A 22 -9.89 4.49 12.19
CA ILE A 22 -8.98 4.48 11.04
C ILE A 22 -8.21 3.16 11.00
N CYS A 23 -8.49 2.34 9.99
CA CYS A 23 -7.94 1.00 9.84
C CYS A 23 -6.66 1.04 8.99
N GLY A 24 -5.50 1.07 9.63
CA GLY A 24 -4.20 0.98 8.98
C GLY A 24 -3.85 -0.44 8.57
N HIS A 25 -2.98 -0.57 7.57
CA HIS A 25 -2.39 -1.86 7.21
C HIS A 25 -1.42 -2.33 8.29
N GLY A 26 -0.49 -1.45 8.64
CA GLY A 26 0.59 -1.69 9.59
C GLY A 26 1.91 -2.03 8.91
N SER A 27 2.99 -1.80 9.63
CA SER A 27 4.36 -1.92 9.12
C SER A 27 5.29 -2.35 10.25
N ARG A 28 6.36 -3.05 9.89
CA ARG A 28 7.48 -3.31 10.81
C ARG A 28 8.43 -2.11 10.93
N ASP A 29 8.29 -1.11 10.04
CA ASP A 29 9.09 0.11 10.08
C ASP A 29 8.44 1.11 11.04
N VAL A 30 9.15 1.45 12.11
CA VAL A 30 8.70 2.39 13.15
C VAL A 30 8.37 3.76 12.56
N ALA A 31 9.15 4.24 11.59
CA ALA A 31 8.89 5.54 10.98
C ALA A 31 7.57 5.55 10.19
N ALA A 32 7.20 4.43 9.56
CA ALA A 32 5.92 4.30 8.88
C ALA A 32 4.74 4.28 9.88
N VAL A 33 4.93 3.65 11.04
CA VAL A 33 3.93 3.66 12.13
C VAL A 33 3.78 5.06 12.71
N ASP A 34 4.87 5.79 12.93
CA ASP A 34 4.86 7.16 13.43
C ASP A 34 4.13 8.11 12.47
N GLU A 35 4.38 8.01 11.16
CA GLU A 35 3.68 8.82 10.16
C GLU A 35 2.18 8.50 10.11
N PHE A 36 1.80 7.23 10.21
CA PHE A 36 0.38 6.86 10.31
C PHE A 36 -0.27 7.43 11.58
N ASN A 37 0.41 7.35 12.72
CA ASN A 37 -0.09 7.91 13.98
C ASN A 37 -0.21 9.44 13.91
N ARG A 38 0.73 10.12 13.25
CA ARG A 38 0.64 11.56 12.98
C ARG A 38 -0.57 11.90 12.12
N LEU A 39 -0.84 11.12 11.07
CA LEU A 39 -2.05 11.26 10.27
C LEU A 39 -3.32 11.07 11.11
N ALA A 40 -3.35 10.10 12.02
CA ALA A 40 -4.48 9.89 12.93
C ALA A 40 -4.68 11.08 13.89
N VAL A 41 -3.61 11.72 14.37
CA VAL A 41 -3.69 12.97 15.15
C VAL A 41 -4.30 14.10 14.34
N LEU A 42 -3.83 14.31 13.11
CA LEU A 42 -4.39 15.35 12.23
C LEU A 42 -5.88 15.09 11.91
N LEU A 43 -6.29 13.83 11.79
CA LEU A 43 -7.70 13.49 11.59
C LEU A 43 -8.56 13.79 12.82
N ARG A 44 -8.05 13.58 14.04
CA ARG A 44 -8.75 14.00 15.28
C ARG A 44 -9.01 15.50 15.28
N GLU A 45 -8.04 16.29 14.84
CA GLU A 45 -8.18 17.75 14.73
C GLU A 45 -9.23 18.17 13.69
N ARG A 46 -9.37 17.41 12.60
CA ARG A 46 -10.39 17.67 11.56
C ARG A 46 -11.77 17.15 11.90
N LEU A 47 -11.90 16.25 12.87
CA LEU A 47 -13.16 15.62 13.28
C LEU A 47 -13.42 15.81 14.79
N PRO A 48 -13.35 17.04 15.33
CA PRO A 48 -13.43 17.29 16.77
C PRO A 48 -14.76 16.87 17.40
N GLN A 49 -15.80 16.68 16.59
CA GLN A 49 -17.12 16.25 17.04
C GLN A 49 -17.20 14.75 17.39
N TRP A 50 -16.22 13.92 16.97
CA TRP A 50 -16.25 12.47 17.19
C TRP A 50 -14.94 11.98 17.83
N PRO A 51 -14.98 11.01 18.76
CA PRO A 51 -13.80 10.26 19.13
C PRO A 51 -13.22 9.57 17.90
N VAL A 52 -11.92 9.73 17.67
CA VAL A 52 -11.20 9.07 16.57
C VAL A 52 -10.10 8.18 17.15
N GLU A 53 -10.18 6.90 16.84
CA GLU A 53 -9.14 5.92 17.14
C GLU A 53 -8.56 5.34 15.85
N SER A 54 -7.40 4.71 15.98
CA SER A 54 -6.71 4.09 14.86
C SER A 54 -6.09 2.77 15.30
N GLY A 55 -5.87 1.88 14.35
CA GLY A 55 -5.25 0.59 14.63
C GLY A 55 -4.89 -0.16 13.35
N PHE A 56 -4.04 -1.16 13.50
CA PHE A 56 -3.43 -1.87 12.38
C PHE A 56 -4.00 -3.27 12.19
N LEU A 57 -4.10 -3.68 10.93
CA LEU A 57 -4.45 -5.04 10.54
C LEU A 57 -3.35 -6.03 10.91
N GLU A 58 -2.08 -5.62 10.73
CA GLU A 58 -0.91 -6.46 10.97
C GLU A 58 0.32 -5.66 11.42
N PHE A 59 1.37 -6.37 11.88
CA PHE A 59 2.73 -5.90 12.20
C PHE A 59 2.92 -4.87 13.32
N ALA A 60 1.95 -4.01 13.59
CA ALA A 60 2.08 -2.89 14.51
C ALA A 60 0.93 -2.88 15.52
N ARG A 61 1.14 -2.12 16.61
CA ARG A 61 0.13 -1.85 17.64
C ARG A 61 -0.22 -0.36 17.65
N PRO A 62 -1.45 0.02 18.06
CA PRO A 62 -2.54 -0.86 18.49
C PRO A 62 -3.16 -1.65 17.32
N ILE A 63 -3.69 -2.85 17.59
CA ILE A 63 -4.47 -3.59 16.57
C ILE A 63 -5.87 -3.00 16.43
N ILE A 64 -6.54 -3.24 15.31
CA ILE A 64 -7.89 -2.69 15.02
C ILE A 64 -8.88 -2.93 16.18
N HIS A 65 -8.91 -4.15 16.74
CA HIS A 65 -9.80 -4.47 17.86
C HIS A 65 -9.58 -3.59 19.09
N GLN A 66 -8.32 -3.23 19.40
CA GLN A 66 -8.02 -2.35 20.53
C GLN A 66 -8.52 -0.92 20.31
N GLY A 67 -8.51 -0.43 19.07
CA GLY A 67 -9.11 0.86 18.73
C GLY A 67 -10.65 0.81 18.85
N LEU A 68 -11.26 -0.29 18.39
CA LEU A 68 -12.70 -0.51 18.51
C LEU A 68 -13.15 -0.61 19.99
N ASP A 69 -12.37 -1.29 20.83
CA ASP A 69 -12.62 -1.38 22.27
C ASP A 69 -12.63 0.01 22.93
N LYS A 70 -11.64 0.86 22.63
CA LYS A 70 -11.60 2.23 23.15
C LYS A 70 -12.82 3.06 22.74
N LEU A 71 -13.25 2.94 21.48
CA LEU A 71 -14.44 3.65 21.00
C LEU A 71 -15.71 3.16 21.71
N ARG A 72 -15.84 1.84 21.90
CA ARG A 72 -16.94 1.22 22.65
C ARG A 72 -16.93 1.64 24.12
N GLU A 73 -15.78 1.61 24.78
CA GLU A 73 -15.58 2.08 26.16
C GLU A 73 -15.88 3.58 26.33
N ALA A 74 -15.60 4.37 25.30
CA ALA A 74 -16.02 5.78 25.23
C ALA A 74 -17.54 5.94 25.03
N GLY A 75 -18.31 4.86 24.93
CA GLY A 75 -19.76 4.85 24.80
C GLY A 75 -20.26 5.06 23.37
N CYS A 76 -19.41 4.91 22.35
CA CYS A 76 -19.86 4.99 20.96
C CYS A 76 -20.79 3.81 20.65
N THR A 77 -21.97 4.10 20.11
CA THR A 77 -22.97 3.10 19.68
C THR A 77 -22.92 2.85 18.18
N ARG A 78 -22.30 3.78 17.42
CA ARG A 78 -21.97 3.60 16.01
C ARG A 78 -20.51 3.93 15.74
N ILE A 79 -19.82 3.06 15.00
CA ILE A 79 -18.44 3.27 14.57
C ILE A 79 -18.36 3.35 13.05
N LEU A 80 -17.69 4.38 12.54
CA LEU A 80 -17.37 4.57 11.13
C LEU A 80 -15.96 4.05 10.89
N ALA A 81 -15.83 2.84 10.34
CA ALA A 81 -14.55 2.20 10.05
C ALA A 81 -14.06 2.61 8.66
N VAL A 82 -12.96 3.36 8.59
CA VAL A 82 -12.38 3.89 7.35
C VAL A 82 -11.06 3.18 7.03
N PRO A 83 -10.95 2.53 5.86
CA PRO A 83 -9.68 1.96 5.40
C PRO A 83 -8.63 3.05 5.15
N GLY A 84 -7.50 2.95 5.84
CA GLY A 84 -6.31 3.78 5.62
C GLY A 84 -5.45 3.29 4.45
N MET A 85 -6.08 3.04 3.30
CA MET A 85 -5.43 2.51 2.10
C MET A 85 -5.79 3.32 0.85
N LEU A 86 -4.84 3.41 -0.08
CA LEU A 86 -5.06 4.11 -1.36
C LEU A 86 -5.99 3.34 -2.29
N PHE A 87 -5.83 2.02 -2.43
CA PHE A 87 -6.61 1.22 -3.37
C PHE A 87 -7.16 -0.05 -2.72
N ALA A 88 -8.33 -0.48 -3.21
CA ALA A 88 -8.96 -1.71 -2.77
C ALA A 88 -8.34 -2.93 -3.47
N ALA A 89 -7.54 -3.68 -2.72
CA ALA A 89 -7.08 -5.03 -3.07
C ALA A 89 -7.52 -6.01 -1.96
N GLY A 90 -6.82 -7.13 -1.77
CA GLY A 90 -7.15 -8.15 -0.76
C GLY A 90 -7.48 -7.58 0.63
N HIS A 91 -6.68 -6.66 1.16
CA HIS A 91 -6.94 -6.13 2.51
C HIS A 91 -8.26 -5.37 2.65
N VAL A 92 -8.63 -4.54 1.67
CA VAL A 92 -9.90 -3.78 1.73
C VAL A 92 -11.07 -4.65 1.28
N LYS A 93 -10.87 -5.54 0.29
CA LYS A 93 -11.92 -6.38 -0.28
C LYS A 93 -12.22 -7.63 0.57
N ASN A 94 -11.32 -8.01 1.48
CA ASN A 94 -11.41 -9.26 2.24
C ASN A 94 -11.03 -9.10 3.72
N ASP A 95 -9.78 -8.74 4.03
CA ASP A 95 -9.28 -8.88 5.42
C ASP A 95 -9.92 -7.88 6.40
N LEU A 96 -10.02 -6.59 6.04
CA LEU A 96 -10.67 -5.58 6.87
C LEU A 96 -12.17 -5.84 7.06
N PRO A 97 -12.96 -6.14 6.00
CA PRO A 97 -14.35 -6.55 6.18
C PRO A 97 -14.48 -7.76 7.12
N TRP A 98 -13.62 -8.77 6.98
CA TRP A 98 -13.62 -9.92 7.88
C TRP A 98 -13.42 -9.51 9.33
N GLU A 99 -12.41 -8.66 9.60
CA GLU A 99 -12.13 -8.17 10.95
C GLU A 99 -13.25 -7.36 11.57
N VAL A 100 -13.76 -6.38 10.82
CA VAL A 100 -14.82 -5.51 11.29
C VAL A 100 -16.11 -6.30 11.54
N ASN A 101 -16.45 -7.23 10.65
CA ASN A 101 -17.65 -8.07 10.80
C ASN A 101 -17.51 -9.07 11.95
N ALA A 102 -16.32 -9.64 12.16
CA ALA A 102 -16.08 -10.53 13.30
C ALA A 102 -16.22 -9.79 14.64
N TYR A 103 -15.69 -8.57 14.74
CA TYR A 103 -15.87 -7.73 15.92
C TYR A 103 -17.35 -7.34 16.11
N ALA A 104 -18.04 -6.89 15.06
CA ALA A 104 -19.47 -6.55 15.13
C ALA A 104 -20.34 -7.75 15.56
N ALA A 105 -20.02 -8.97 15.10
CA ALA A 105 -20.74 -10.17 15.49
C ALA A 105 -20.57 -10.52 16.98
N ALA A 106 -19.43 -10.17 17.59
CA ALA A 106 -19.17 -10.32 19.02
C ALA A 106 -19.83 -9.21 19.89
N HIS A 107 -20.25 -8.11 19.25
CA HIS A 107 -20.78 -6.91 19.91
C HIS A 107 -22.08 -6.44 19.23
N PRO A 108 -23.20 -7.18 19.37
CA PRO A 108 -24.45 -6.90 18.66
C PRO A 108 -25.11 -5.57 19.04
N GLU A 109 -24.71 -4.96 20.17
CA GLU A 109 -25.11 -3.62 20.58
C GLU A 109 -24.48 -2.49 19.75
N LEU A 110 -23.42 -2.80 18.99
CA LEU A 110 -22.60 -1.84 18.28
C LEU A 110 -22.87 -1.90 16.77
N THR A 111 -23.20 -0.76 16.18
CA THR A 111 -23.30 -0.66 14.71
C THR A 111 -21.96 -0.25 14.13
N ILE A 112 -21.33 -1.08 13.30
CA ILE A 112 -20.10 -0.69 12.59
C ILE A 112 -20.39 -0.54 11.10
N SER A 113 -20.16 0.65 10.57
CA SER A 113 -20.30 0.97 9.15
C SER A 113 -18.91 1.05 8.52
N PHE A 114 -18.66 0.24 7.48
CA PHE A 114 -17.38 0.19 6.78
C PHE A 114 -17.40 1.09 5.54
N GLY A 115 -16.43 1.98 5.41
CA GLY A 115 -16.29 2.88 4.27
C GLY A 115 -15.46 2.30 3.13
N LYS A 116 -15.54 2.97 1.97
CA LYS A 116 -14.59 2.73 0.86
C LYS A 116 -13.21 3.28 1.19
N GLU A 117 -12.20 2.75 0.52
CA GLU A 117 -10.82 3.22 0.55
C GLU A 117 -10.69 4.66 -0.01
N LEU A 118 -9.49 5.25 0.06
CA LEU A 118 -9.28 6.59 -0.48
C LEU A 118 -9.49 6.65 -2.00
N GLY A 119 -9.05 5.64 -2.73
CA GLY A 119 -9.37 5.43 -4.14
C GLY A 119 -8.77 6.48 -5.09
N ILE A 120 -9.42 6.64 -6.24
CA ILE A 120 -9.11 7.70 -7.19
C ILE A 120 -9.91 8.94 -6.79
N ASP A 121 -9.22 9.93 -6.25
CA ASP A 121 -9.82 11.15 -5.70
C ASP A 121 -9.12 12.40 -6.24
N THR A 122 -9.88 13.46 -6.51
CA THR A 122 -9.33 14.72 -7.03
C THR A 122 -8.38 15.39 -6.06
N LYS A 123 -8.59 15.25 -4.75
CA LYS A 123 -7.68 15.78 -3.71
C LYS A 123 -6.38 15.02 -3.66
N LEU A 124 -6.41 13.70 -3.83
CA LEU A 124 -5.21 12.89 -3.91
C LEU A 124 -4.42 13.16 -5.19
N LEU A 125 -5.10 13.34 -6.33
CA LEU A 125 -4.45 13.75 -7.57
C LEU A 125 -3.81 15.13 -7.44
N GLN A 126 -4.48 16.07 -6.77
CA GLN A 126 -3.94 17.40 -6.52
C GLN A 126 -2.74 17.36 -5.55
N ALA A 127 -2.79 16.56 -4.48
CA ALA A 127 -1.67 16.34 -3.59
C ALA A 127 -0.47 15.73 -4.33
N ALA A 128 -0.70 14.68 -5.11
CA ALA A 128 0.30 14.03 -5.94
C ALA A 128 0.94 15.01 -6.93
N ARG A 129 0.13 15.82 -7.61
CA ARG A 129 0.63 16.90 -8.47
C ARG A 129 1.55 17.83 -7.70
N GLN A 130 1.15 18.30 -6.52
CA GLN A 130 1.98 19.21 -5.72
C GLN A 130 3.33 18.59 -5.33
N ARG A 131 3.36 17.28 -5.02
CA ARG A 131 4.61 16.55 -4.77
C ARG A 131 5.51 16.44 -6.00
N VAL A 132 4.93 16.18 -7.17
CA VAL A 132 5.67 16.15 -8.44
C VAL A 132 6.23 17.53 -8.79
N GLU A 133 5.43 18.59 -8.63
CA GLU A 133 5.86 19.97 -8.87
C GLU A 133 6.96 20.41 -7.89
N GLU A 134 6.89 20.00 -6.62
CA GLU A 134 7.93 20.21 -5.62
C GLU A 134 9.27 19.61 -6.06
N ALA A 135 9.25 18.38 -6.59
CA ALA A 135 10.43 17.68 -7.09
C ALA A 135 11.03 18.36 -8.32
N ILE A 136 10.20 18.81 -9.26
CA ILE A 136 10.65 19.53 -10.46
C ILE A 136 11.26 20.87 -10.06
N ALA A 137 10.61 21.63 -9.18
CA ALA A 137 11.14 22.89 -8.70
C ALA A 137 12.45 22.73 -7.93
N ALA A 138 12.63 21.63 -7.19
CA ALA A 138 13.91 21.31 -6.55
C ALA A 138 14.99 20.99 -7.59
N ALA A 139 14.69 20.12 -8.56
CA ALA A 139 15.62 19.78 -9.62
C ALA A 139 16.03 20.99 -10.48
N ASP A 140 15.10 21.92 -10.75
CA ASP A 140 15.40 23.17 -11.46
C ASP A 140 16.40 24.04 -10.70
N ARG A 141 16.33 24.08 -9.37
CA ARG A 141 17.29 24.82 -8.54
C ARG A 141 18.65 24.13 -8.49
N ASP A 142 18.67 22.80 -8.37
CA ASP A 142 19.88 22.04 -8.09
C ASP A 142 20.68 21.72 -9.37
N PHE A 143 19.99 21.49 -10.50
CA PHE A 143 20.57 21.01 -11.75
C PHE A 143 20.26 21.90 -12.97
N GLY A 144 19.48 22.98 -12.78
CA GLY A 144 19.04 23.87 -13.85
C GLY A 144 17.73 23.43 -14.52
N PRO A 145 17.05 24.35 -15.22
CA PRO A 145 15.71 24.11 -15.77
C PRO A 145 15.71 23.11 -16.93
N VAL A 146 14.70 22.25 -16.97
CA VAL A 146 14.42 21.35 -18.10
C VAL A 146 12.97 21.58 -18.57
N ASP A 147 12.75 21.63 -19.88
CA ASP A 147 11.40 21.77 -20.44
C ASP A 147 10.51 20.60 -19.98
N ARG A 148 9.23 20.88 -19.74
CA ARG A 148 8.26 19.85 -19.36
C ARG A 148 8.15 18.77 -20.42
N ALA A 149 8.22 19.14 -21.71
CA ALA A 149 8.22 18.19 -22.83
C ALA A 149 9.45 17.26 -22.82
N ASP A 150 10.56 17.68 -22.20
CA ASP A 150 11.79 16.90 -22.03
C ASP A 150 11.87 16.18 -20.66
N THR A 151 10.78 16.19 -19.89
CA THR A 151 10.67 15.54 -18.58
C THR A 151 9.74 14.31 -18.65
N LEU A 152 10.18 13.19 -18.10
CA LEU A 152 9.39 11.97 -17.91
C LEU A 152 8.99 11.83 -16.43
N LEU A 153 7.74 11.42 -16.17
CA LEU A 153 7.25 11.07 -14.84
C LEU A 153 7.13 9.55 -14.68
N LEU A 154 7.90 8.96 -13.76
CA LEU A 154 7.74 7.58 -13.33
C LEU A 154 6.89 7.53 -12.06
N VAL A 155 5.64 7.06 -12.18
CA VAL A 155 4.76 6.85 -11.02
C VAL A 155 4.95 5.45 -10.47
N VAL A 156 5.28 5.35 -9.19
CA VAL A 156 5.57 4.09 -8.53
C VAL A 156 4.45 3.71 -7.58
N GLY A 157 3.76 2.60 -7.86
CA GLY A 157 2.77 2.01 -6.95
C GLY A 157 3.39 0.91 -6.07
N ARG A 158 2.66 0.46 -5.04
CA ARG A 158 3.08 -0.72 -4.27
C ARG A 158 3.09 -1.98 -5.13
N GLY A 159 2.00 -2.20 -5.88
CA GLY A 159 1.75 -3.40 -6.69
C GLY A 159 0.99 -4.48 -5.91
N THR A 160 0.06 -5.17 -6.54
CA THR A 160 -0.76 -6.21 -5.89
C THR A 160 -1.07 -7.36 -6.85
N ASN A 161 -1.63 -8.46 -6.32
CA ASN A 161 -2.19 -9.54 -7.15
C ASN A 161 -3.63 -9.23 -7.61
N ASP A 162 -4.10 -8.01 -7.40
CA ASP A 162 -5.41 -7.53 -7.84
C ASP A 162 -5.22 -6.56 -9.03
N PRO A 163 -5.60 -6.96 -10.26
CA PRO A 163 -5.37 -6.14 -11.45
C PRO A 163 -6.17 -4.85 -11.43
N ASP A 164 -7.33 -4.81 -10.77
CA ASP A 164 -8.17 -3.62 -10.66
C ASP A 164 -7.45 -2.56 -9.81
N ALA A 165 -6.83 -2.95 -8.69
CA ALA A 165 -5.98 -2.05 -7.91
C ALA A 165 -4.73 -1.59 -8.69
N ASN A 166 -4.11 -2.47 -9.48
CA ASN A 166 -2.96 -2.11 -10.31
C ASN A 166 -3.34 -1.14 -11.45
N SER A 167 -4.54 -1.28 -12.01
CA SER A 167 -5.07 -0.40 -13.05
C SER A 167 -5.29 1.03 -12.53
N ASN A 168 -5.64 1.18 -11.26
CA ASN A 168 -5.79 2.49 -10.62
C ASN A 168 -4.48 3.28 -10.58
N VAL A 169 -3.31 2.62 -10.42
CA VAL A 169 -2.01 3.30 -10.53
C VAL A 169 -1.80 3.87 -11.93
N ASN A 170 -2.17 3.11 -12.96
CA ASN A 170 -2.10 3.57 -14.36
C ASN A 170 -3.03 4.77 -14.60
N LYS A 171 -4.24 4.75 -14.01
CA LYS A 171 -5.15 5.90 -14.07
C LYS A 171 -4.57 7.13 -13.38
N VAL A 172 -3.96 6.98 -12.20
CA VAL A 172 -3.25 8.08 -11.52
C VAL A 172 -2.12 8.62 -12.39
N ALA A 173 -1.26 7.75 -12.92
CA ALA A 173 -0.16 8.15 -13.79
C ALA A 173 -0.64 8.91 -15.03
N ARG A 174 -1.71 8.43 -15.68
CA ARG A 174 -2.30 9.11 -16.82
C ARG A 174 -2.82 10.51 -16.48
N MET A 175 -3.53 10.64 -15.37
CA MET A 175 -4.06 11.94 -14.91
C MET A 175 -2.95 12.92 -14.52
N LEU A 176 -1.88 12.43 -13.87
CA LEU A 176 -0.73 13.25 -13.50
C LEU A 176 0.09 13.68 -14.71
N TRP A 177 0.27 12.80 -15.69
CA TRP A 177 0.99 13.13 -16.92
C TRP A 177 0.36 14.31 -17.64
N GLU A 178 -0.92 14.18 -18.01
CA GLU A 178 -1.65 15.24 -18.71
C GLU A 178 -1.83 16.47 -17.82
N GLY A 179 -2.04 16.26 -16.50
CA GLY A 179 -2.22 17.34 -15.54
C GLY A 179 -0.97 18.18 -15.30
N CYS A 180 0.21 17.56 -15.20
CA CYS A 180 1.49 18.23 -15.00
C CYS A 180 2.12 18.73 -16.30
N GLY A 181 1.62 18.29 -17.45
CA GLY A 181 2.10 18.70 -18.78
C GLY A 181 3.49 18.19 -19.12
N VAL A 182 3.96 17.12 -18.46
CA VAL A 182 5.26 16.52 -18.76
C VAL A 182 5.24 15.75 -20.08
N GLY A 183 6.39 15.43 -20.65
CA GLY A 183 6.51 14.81 -21.97
C GLY A 183 5.98 13.38 -22.04
N TRP A 184 6.18 12.59 -20.96
CA TRP A 184 5.73 11.21 -20.89
C TRP A 184 5.54 10.72 -19.46
N THR A 185 4.87 9.57 -19.31
CA THR A 185 4.83 8.86 -18.04
C THR A 185 5.02 7.36 -18.21
N GLU A 186 5.70 6.76 -17.23
CA GLU A 186 5.82 5.32 -17.05
C GLU A 186 5.24 4.92 -15.69
N VAL A 187 4.85 3.65 -15.57
CA VAL A 187 4.39 3.06 -14.31
C VAL A 187 5.30 1.91 -13.93
N ALA A 188 5.71 1.89 -12.67
CA ALA A 188 6.41 0.75 -12.08
C ALA A 188 5.87 0.44 -10.69
N TYR A 189 6.30 -0.69 -10.14
CA TYR A 189 5.84 -1.19 -8.86
C TYR A 189 7.00 -1.54 -7.94
N SER A 190 6.84 -1.26 -6.64
CA SER A 190 7.85 -1.61 -5.63
C SER A 190 7.97 -3.12 -5.40
N GLY A 191 6.95 -3.90 -5.77
CA GLY A 191 6.92 -5.35 -5.63
C GLY A 191 5.60 -5.97 -6.07
N VAL A 192 5.49 -7.30 -5.92
CA VAL A 192 4.31 -8.15 -6.20
C VAL A 192 3.89 -8.23 -7.67
N THR A 193 3.90 -7.12 -8.40
CA THR A 193 3.56 -7.06 -9.82
C THR A 193 4.66 -6.33 -10.61
N ALA A 194 4.58 -6.40 -11.94
CA ALA A 194 5.60 -5.92 -12.87
C ALA A 194 5.08 -4.75 -13.72
N PRO A 195 5.98 -3.88 -14.24
CA PRO A 195 7.44 -3.91 -14.05
C PRO A 195 7.88 -3.42 -12.67
N LEU A 196 8.99 -3.96 -12.16
CA LEU A 196 9.64 -3.43 -10.96
C LEU A 196 10.34 -2.10 -11.26
N VAL A 197 10.59 -1.29 -10.23
CA VAL A 197 11.16 0.07 -10.38
C VAL A 197 12.51 0.07 -11.07
N ASP A 198 13.40 -0.87 -10.76
CA ASP A 198 14.70 -1.00 -11.42
C ASP A 198 14.54 -1.24 -12.94
N ALA A 199 13.60 -2.10 -13.32
CA ALA A 199 13.26 -2.37 -14.72
C ALA A 199 12.61 -1.15 -15.38
N GLY A 200 11.69 -0.47 -14.67
CA GLY A 200 11.05 0.76 -15.12
C GLY A 200 12.06 1.88 -15.38
N LEU A 201 13.02 2.08 -14.48
CA LEU A 201 14.10 3.07 -14.64
C LEU A 201 15.00 2.73 -15.84
N ARG A 202 15.37 1.45 -16.04
CA ARG A 202 16.10 1.01 -17.23
C ARG A 202 15.34 1.28 -18.53
N HIS A 203 14.01 1.25 -18.51
CA HIS A 203 13.20 1.67 -19.66
C HIS A 203 13.23 3.18 -19.82
N CYS A 204 12.99 3.95 -18.74
CA CYS A 204 12.98 5.41 -18.76
C CYS A 204 14.24 6.00 -19.38
N VAL A 205 15.43 5.47 -19.01
CA VAL A 205 16.74 5.91 -19.55
C VAL A 205 16.83 5.78 -21.08
N LYS A 206 16.13 4.81 -21.67
CA LYS A 206 16.17 4.56 -23.12
C LYS A 206 15.21 5.43 -23.94
N LEU A 207 14.32 6.18 -23.28
CA LEU A 207 13.29 6.97 -23.95
C LEU A 207 13.74 8.37 -24.37
N GLY A 208 14.95 8.79 -24.00
CA GLY A 208 15.58 10.03 -24.50
C GLY A 208 15.14 11.32 -23.79
N TYR A 209 14.44 11.23 -22.66
CA TYR A 209 14.09 12.39 -21.83
C TYR A 209 15.29 12.88 -21.03
N LYS A 210 15.41 14.20 -20.86
CA LYS A 210 16.53 14.85 -20.15
C LYS A 210 16.38 14.78 -18.64
N ARG A 211 15.15 14.63 -18.16
CA ARG A 211 14.83 14.48 -16.74
C ARG A 211 13.84 13.35 -16.51
N VAL A 212 14.06 12.58 -15.45
CA VAL A 212 13.12 11.59 -14.91
C VAL A 212 12.74 12.00 -13.49
N VAL A 213 11.45 12.30 -13.29
CA VAL A 213 10.88 12.54 -11.96
C VAL A 213 10.27 11.22 -11.47
N VAL A 214 10.70 10.74 -10.32
CA VAL A 214 10.22 9.48 -9.73
C VAL A 214 9.32 9.80 -8.56
N PHE A 215 8.05 9.43 -8.67
CA PHE A 215 7.02 9.73 -7.69
C PHE A 215 6.43 8.46 -7.07
N PRO A 216 6.77 8.14 -5.81
CA PRO A 216 6.11 7.09 -5.06
C PRO A 216 4.69 7.51 -4.66
N TYR A 217 3.68 6.88 -5.26
CA TYR A 217 2.27 7.05 -4.86
C TYR A 217 1.96 6.21 -3.61
N PHE A 218 2.49 6.67 -2.48
CA PHE A 218 2.41 6.01 -1.17
C PHE A 218 1.91 7.00 -0.12
N LEU A 219 1.21 6.50 0.90
CA LEU A 219 0.81 7.31 2.05
C LEU A 219 1.98 7.53 3.02
N PHE A 220 2.79 6.52 3.26
CA PHE A 220 3.82 6.56 4.31
C PHE A 220 5.17 6.09 3.78
N THR A 221 6.21 6.46 4.51
CA THR A 221 7.57 5.98 4.35
C THR A 221 7.70 4.48 4.61
N GLY A 222 8.94 4.00 4.53
CA GLY A 222 9.32 2.67 4.97
C GLY A 222 10.38 2.07 4.06
N ILE A 223 10.68 0.80 4.31
CA ILE A 223 11.68 0.05 3.53
C ILE A 223 11.42 0.12 2.01
N LEU A 224 10.15 0.11 1.59
CA LEU A 224 9.80 0.17 0.16
C LEU A 224 10.14 1.53 -0.47
N VAL A 225 9.78 2.63 0.19
CA VAL A 225 10.08 3.98 -0.32
C VAL A 225 11.58 4.24 -0.35
N ARG A 226 12.31 3.82 0.70
CA ARG A 226 13.77 3.93 0.73
C ARG A 226 14.40 3.18 -0.44
N ARG A 227 13.98 1.93 -0.68
CA ARG A 227 14.46 1.13 -1.81
C ARG A 227 14.15 1.76 -3.17
N ILE A 228 12.99 2.39 -3.33
CA ILE A 228 12.67 3.14 -4.56
C ILE A 228 13.75 4.21 -4.78
N TYR A 229 14.06 5.00 -3.76
CA TYR A 229 15.07 6.05 -3.87
C TYR A 229 16.50 5.53 -4.05
N ASP A 230 16.84 4.38 -3.46
CA ASP A 230 18.12 3.72 -3.68
C ASP A 230 18.27 3.33 -5.16
N TRP A 231 17.24 2.74 -5.77
CA TRP A 231 17.24 2.43 -7.20
C TRP A 231 17.32 3.66 -8.10
N VAL A 232 16.77 4.79 -7.66
CA VAL A 232 16.93 6.07 -8.38
C VAL A 232 18.37 6.55 -8.32
N ASP A 233 19.06 6.42 -7.19
CA ASP A 233 20.48 6.76 -7.07
C ASP A 233 21.34 5.86 -7.96
N ASP A 234 21.07 4.56 -7.97
CA ASP A 234 21.75 3.61 -8.85
C ASP A 234 21.56 3.99 -10.34
N ALA A 235 20.34 4.33 -10.74
CA ALA A 235 20.04 4.74 -12.12
C ALA A 235 20.74 6.06 -12.49
N ALA A 236 20.78 7.02 -11.57
CA ALA A 236 21.47 8.30 -11.75
C ALA A 236 22.99 8.11 -11.90
N ALA A 237 23.59 7.22 -11.09
CA ALA A 237 25.02 6.91 -11.18
C ALA A 237 25.39 6.26 -12.53
N LEU A 238 24.49 5.46 -13.10
CA LEU A 238 24.69 4.80 -14.40
C LEU A 238 24.37 5.69 -15.61
N SER A 239 23.64 6.79 -15.42
CA SER A 239 23.13 7.64 -16.51
C SER A 239 23.37 9.14 -16.21
N PRO A 240 24.64 9.60 -16.18
CA PRO A 240 24.99 10.95 -15.72
C PRO A 240 24.45 12.09 -16.60
N ASP A 241 24.05 11.79 -17.84
CA ASP A 241 23.47 12.77 -18.77
C ASP A 241 21.97 13.04 -18.51
N ILE A 242 21.33 12.31 -17.59
CA ILE A 242 19.91 12.43 -17.26
C ILE A 242 19.76 12.95 -15.82
N GLN A 243 18.92 13.96 -15.63
CA GLN A 243 18.58 14.44 -14.30
C GLN A 243 17.54 13.52 -13.65
N PHE A 244 17.83 12.99 -12.46
CA PHE A 244 16.85 12.23 -11.67
C PHE A 244 16.35 13.03 -10.49
N ALA A 245 15.04 13.23 -10.41
CA ALA A 245 14.39 13.95 -9.32
C ALA A 245 13.51 13.01 -8.50
N LYS A 246 13.75 12.93 -7.19
CA LYS A 246 12.96 12.11 -6.27
C LYS A 246 11.83 12.97 -5.71
N ALA A 247 10.59 12.69 -6.11
CA ALA A 247 9.44 13.40 -5.56
C ALA A 247 9.07 12.83 -4.18
N PRO A 248 8.71 13.68 -3.21
CA PRO A 248 8.16 13.20 -1.95
C PRO A 248 6.86 12.41 -2.18
N TYR A 249 6.58 11.42 -1.33
CA TYR A 249 5.31 10.69 -1.34
C TYR A 249 4.20 11.53 -0.66
N LEU A 250 2.97 11.00 -0.58
CA LEU A 250 1.81 11.77 -0.15
C LEU A 250 1.92 12.27 1.31
N ASN A 251 2.23 11.38 2.26
CA ASN A 251 2.37 11.67 3.69
C ASN A 251 1.15 12.43 4.28
N ASP A 252 1.40 13.30 5.25
CA ASP A 252 0.46 14.14 5.96
C ASP A 252 -0.02 15.38 5.17
N HIS A 253 0.04 15.30 3.83
CA HIS A 253 -0.42 16.37 2.97
C HIS A 253 -1.88 16.76 3.30
N PRO A 254 -2.24 18.04 3.47
CA PRO A 254 -3.56 18.45 3.94
C PRO A 254 -4.72 17.84 3.14
N LEU A 255 -4.59 17.77 1.81
CA LEU A 255 -5.59 17.16 0.92
C LEU A 255 -5.74 15.63 1.11
N VAL A 256 -4.73 14.94 1.61
CA VAL A 256 -4.83 13.52 2.01
C VAL A 256 -5.73 13.42 3.24
N ILE A 257 -5.48 14.25 4.25
CA ILE A 257 -6.32 14.32 5.46
C ILE A 257 -7.77 14.65 5.10
N ASP A 258 -7.97 15.61 4.20
CA ASP A 258 -9.31 15.97 3.70
C ASP A 258 -10.01 14.80 3.00
N SER A 259 -9.25 13.97 2.27
CA SER A 259 -9.80 12.78 1.60
C SER A 259 -10.32 11.77 2.63
N PHE A 260 -9.63 11.58 3.75
CA PHE A 260 -10.11 10.74 4.85
C PHE A 260 -11.39 11.29 5.49
N VAL A 261 -11.46 12.61 5.70
CA VAL A 261 -12.68 13.27 6.21
C VAL A 261 -13.86 13.00 5.28
N GLU A 262 -13.65 13.05 3.97
CA GLU A 262 -14.69 12.71 2.99
C GLU A 262 -15.08 11.24 3.02
N ARG A 263 -14.15 10.32 3.29
CA ARG A 263 -14.52 8.90 3.48
C ARG A 263 -15.36 8.70 4.73
N VAL A 264 -15.08 9.42 5.82
CA VAL A 264 -15.95 9.41 7.01
C VAL A 264 -17.34 9.96 6.68
N GLN A 265 -17.42 11.10 6.01
CA GLN A 265 -18.71 11.71 5.60
C GLN A 265 -19.48 10.84 4.61
N GLY A 266 -18.79 10.16 3.69
CA GLY A 266 -19.35 9.22 2.74
C GLY A 266 -20.08 8.07 3.41
N ILE A 267 -19.57 7.58 4.56
CA ILE A 267 -20.27 6.55 5.34
C ILE A 267 -21.62 7.05 5.85
N LEU A 268 -21.70 8.32 6.27
CA LEU A 268 -22.93 8.92 6.78
C LEU A 268 -23.96 9.19 5.69
N SER A 269 -23.51 9.57 4.49
CA SER A 269 -24.38 9.83 3.34
C SER A 269 -24.72 8.60 2.52
N GLY A 270 -24.13 7.44 2.83
CA GLY A 270 -24.31 6.18 2.09
C GLY A 270 -23.45 6.05 0.84
N ASP A 271 -22.51 6.99 0.59
CA ASP A 271 -21.47 6.88 -0.45
C ASP A 271 -20.34 5.92 -0.01
N VAL A 272 -20.70 4.66 0.17
CA VAL A 272 -19.79 3.56 0.57
C VAL A 272 -19.59 2.53 -0.53
N ALA A 273 -20.17 2.76 -1.71
CA ALA A 273 -19.99 1.87 -2.85
C ALA A 273 -18.52 1.86 -3.28
N MET A 274 -17.84 0.76 -3.01
CA MET A 274 -16.55 0.44 -3.66
C MET A 274 -16.80 0.10 -5.14
N ASN A 275 -15.75 0.01 -5.95
CA ASN A 275 -15.79 -0.36 -7.37
C ASN A 275 -16.17 -1.84 -7.63
N CYS A 276 -17.20 -2.34 -6.94
CA CYS A 276 -17.64 -3.72 -6.93
C CYS A 276 -18.01 -4.28 -8.32
N GLN A 277 -18.16 -3.43 -9.35
CA GLN A 277 -18.40 -3.84 -10.73
C GLN A 277 -17.28 -4.70 -11.33
N LEU A 278 -16.03 -4.52 -10.88
CA LEU A 278 -14.87 -5.32 -11.32
C LEU A 278 -14.24 -6.10 -10.16
N CYS A 279 -15.00 -6.34 -9.10
CA CYS A 279 -14.50 -7.12 -7.98
C CYS A 279 -14.47 -8.60 -8.34
N LYS A 280 -13.26 -9.16 -8.46
CA LYS A 280 -13.01 -10.57 -8.80
C LYS A 280 -13.68 -11.59 -7.85
N TYR A 281 -14.07 -11.17 -6.65
CA TYR A 281 -14.78 -12.01 -5.69
C TYR A 281 -16.29 -12.06 -5.90
N ARG A 282 -16.87 -11.09 -6.65
CA ARG A 282 -18.32 -10.95 -6.84
C ARG A 282 -18.76 -11.26 -8.26
N GLU A 283 -17.91 -11.03 -9.25
CA GLU A 283 -18.24 -11.16 -10.67
C GLU A 283 -17.10 -11.86 -11.41
N GLN A 284 -17.41 -12.53 -12.53
CA GLN A 284 -16.39 -13.13 -13.38
C GLN A 284 -15.54 -12.06 -14.07
N VAL A 285 -14.28 -11.96 -13.64
CA VAL A 285 -13.27 -11.10 -14.24
C VAL A 285 -12.23 -11.97 -14.92
N ILE A 286 -11.79 -11.56 -16.11
CA ILE A 286 -10.82 -12.29 -16.94
C ILE A 286 -9.57 -12.70 -16.14
N GLY A 287 -9.28 -13.99 -16.11
CA GLY A 287 -8.13 -14.59 -15.42
C GLY A 287 -8.32 -14.82 -13.92
N PHE A 288 -9.48 -14.51 -13.36
CA PHE A 288 -9.84 -14.70 -11.96
C PHE A 288 -11.18 -15.43 -11.79
N GLU A 289 -11.58 -16.24 -12.75
CA GLU A 289 -12.87 -16.95 -12.78
C GLU A 289 -13.07 -17.86 -11.56
N LYS A 290 -11.97 -18.39 -11.00
CA LYS A 290 -11.96 -19.25 -9.80
C LYS A 290 -12.15 -18.49 -8.48
N ASP A 291 -11.98 -17.17 -8.48
CA ASP A 291 -12.06 -16.34 -7.26
C ASP A 291 -13.51 -15.90 -6.97
N VAL A 292 -14.44 -16.10 -7.91
CA VAL A 292 -15.84 -15.71 -7.75
C VAL A 292 -16.52 -16.52 -6.66
N GLY A 293 -17.10 -15.84 -5.67
CA GLY A 293 -17.82 -16.48 -4.57
C GLY A 293 -16.93 -17.11 -3.49
N THR A 294 -15.60 -16.90 -3.53
CA THR A 294 -14.73 -17.37 -2.44
C THR A 294 -15.12 -16.72 -1.11
N ILE A 295 -15.09 -17.51 -0.04
CA ILE A 295 -15.41 -17.04 1.32
C ILE A 295 -14.39 -15.99 1.76
N GLN A 296 -14.87 -14.89 2.32
CA GLN A 296 -13.98 -13.92 2.95
C GLN A 296 -13.36 -14.51 4.22
N ALA A 297 -12.04 -14.49 4.33
CA ALA A 297 -11.29 -15.00 5.47
C ALA A 297 -10.05 -14.15 5.69
N GLY A 298 -9.82 -13.68 6.93
CA GLY A 298 -8.61 -12.92 7.24
C GLY A 298 -7.36 -13.79 7.14
N HIS A 299 -6.37 -13.36 6.34
CA HIS A 299 -5.13 -14.14 6.16
C HIS A 299 -4.00 -13.76 7.14
N HIS A 300 -4.20 -12.67 7.90
CA HIS A 300 -3.12 -11.98 8.61
C HIS A 300 -3.18 -12.13 10.13
N HIS A 301 -4.01 -13.05 10.65
CA HIS A 301 -4.16 -13.30 12.10
C HIS A 301 -2.83 -13.61 12.79
N HIS A 302 -1.93 -14.32 12.11
CA HIS A 302 -0.66 -14.80 12.66
C HIS A 302 0.43 -13.73 12.83
N VAL A 303 0.27 -12.53 12.25
CA VAL A 303 1.26 -11.44 12.30
C VAL A 303 0.73 -10.17 12.98
N ARG A 304 -0.40 -10.27 13.68
CA ARG A 304 -1.03 -9.13 14.35
C ARG A 304 -0.21 -8.61 15.51
N GLY A 305 0.08 -7.32 15.48
CA GLY A 305 0.87 -6.67 16.51
C GLY A 305 2.28 -7.22 16.66
N ALA A 306 2.81 -7.91 15.63
CA ALA A 306 4.13 -8.52 15.63
C ALA A 306 5.10 -7.68 14.78
N GLY A 307 6.05 -6.98 15.42
CA GLY A 307 7.15 -6.32 14.69
C GLY A 307 7.51 -4.90 15.13
N THR A 308 6.81 -4.32 16.10
CA THR A 308 7.16 -2.99 16.65
C THR A 308 7.22 -2.98 18.18
N ASP A 309 7.45 -4.14 18.80
CA ASP A 309 7.70 -4.19 20.24
C ASP A 309 9.07 -3.55 20.50
N HIS A 310 9.07 -2.26 20.80
CA HIS A 310 10.11 -1.71 21.64
C HIS A 310 9.97 -2.41 22.97
N ASP A 311 10.81 -3.41 23.21
CA ASP A 311 11.01 -4.04 24.52
C ASP A 311 11.26 -2.93 25.55
N HIS A 312 10.20 -2.48 26.21
CA HIS A 312 10.32 -1.96 27.55
C HIS A 312 10.70 -3.16 28.40
N GLY A 313 12.02 -3.31 28.61
CA GLY A 313 12.61 -4.34 29.44
C GLY A 313 11.90 -4.40 30.79
N HIS A 314 11.02 -5.38 30.93
CA HIS A 314 10.63 -5.87 32.24
C HIS A 314 11.65 -6.94 32.60
N ASP A 315 12.69 -6.47 33.27
CA ASP A 315 13.67 -7.25 33.99
C ASP A 315 12.90 -8.06 35.07
N HIS A 316 12.49 -9.27 34.72
CA HIS A 316 12.00 -10.26 35.67
C HIS A 316 13.10 -11.28 35.90
N GLY A 317 14.00 -10.92 36.82
CA GLY A 317 14.90 -11.86 37.45
C GLY A 317 14.10 -13.00 38.09
N HIS A 318 14.14 -14.16 37.46
CA HIS A 318 13.74 -15.41 38.07
C HIS A 318 14.95 -16.33 38.15
N HIS A 319 15.60 -16.26 39.30
CA HIS A 319 16.45 -17.32 39.81
C HIS A 319 15.62 -18.60 39.96
N HIS A 320 15.96 -19.63 39.19
CA HIS A 320 15.64 -21.00 39.58
C HIS A 320 16.90 -21.85 39.45
N HIS A 321 17.52 -22.08 40.60
CA HIS A 321 18.35 -23.25 40.84
C HIS A 321 17.51 -24.50 40.58
N HIS A 322 17.94 -25.36 39.67
CA HIS A 322 17.74 -26.79 39.82
C HIS A 322 19.01 -27.53 39.42
N ASP A 323 19.62 -28.07 40.45
CA ASP A 323 20.71 -29.02 40.48
C ASP A 323 20.17 -30.38 40.04
N HIS A 324 20.70 -30.93 38.94
CA HIS A 324 20.62 -32.36 38.64
C HIS A 324 21.84 -32.75 37.84
N GLY A 325 22.84 -33.27 38.56
CA GLY A 325 23.93 -34.02 37.96
C GLY A 325 23.44 -35.34 37.39
N HIS A 326 23.79 -35.59 36.14
CA HIS A 326 24.09 -36.94 35.67
C HIS A 326 25.29 -36.90 34.73
N ASP A 327 26.38 -37.36 35.31
CA ASP A 327 27.58 -37.90 34.68
C ASP A 327 27.20 -38.91 33.59
N HIS A 328 27.80 -38.79 32.40
CA HIS A 328 28.26 -39.92 31.59
C HIS A 328 29.11 -39.44 30.41
N GLY A 329 30.40 -39.79 30.48
CA GLY A 329 31.06 -40.52 29.39
C GLY A 329 31.65 -39.70 28.25
N HIS A 330 32.91 -39.32 28.41
CA HIS A 330 33.83 -38.97 27.33
C HIS A 330 33.84 -40.03 26.21
N HIS A 331 33.80 -39.61 24.95
CA HIS A 331 34.67 -40.16 23.92
C HIS A 331 34.99 -39.10 22.86
N HIS A 332 36.27 -38.75 22.80
CA HIS A 332 36.92 -38.04 21.71
C HIS A 332 37.00 -38.95 20.49
N HIS A 333 36.70 -38.42 19.31
CA HIS A 333 37.46 -38.68 18.08
C HIS A 333 37.37 -37.45 17.18
N GLY A 334 38.49 -36.76 17.02
CA GLY A 334 38.70 -35.87 15.89
C GLY A 334 39.04 -36.68 14.64
N HIS A 335 38.78 -36.11 13.47
CA HIS A 335 39.68 -36.23 12.32
C HIS A 335 39.49 -35.05 11.38
N ASP A 336 40.64 -34.51 11.01
CA ASP A 336 40.91 -33.45 10.07
C ASP A 336 40.75 -33.88 8.60
N HIS A 337 40.37 -32.89 7.78
CA HIS A 337 40.86 -32.48 6.45
C HIS A 337 40.99 -33.43 5.22
N HIS A 338 40.75 -32.77 4.07
CA HIS A 338 41.25 -33.01 2.69
C HIS A 338 40.51 -34.07 1.85
N HIS A 339 40.35 -33.99 0.53
CA HIS A 339 40.48 -32.99 -0.55
C HIS A 339 39.99 -33.73 -1.83
N HIS A 340 39.69 -32.99 -2.92
CA HIS A 340 39.71 -33.44 -4.33
C HIS A 340 38.61 -34.44 -4.76
N ASP A 341 38.02 -34.47 -5.96
CA ASP A 341 38.23 -33.79 -7.24
C ASP A 341 36.92 -33.91 -8.07
N HIS A 342 36.78 -32.99 -9.04
CA HIS A 342 36.12 -33.08 -10.35
C HIS A 342 35.10 -34.20 -10.65
N HIS A 343 33.98 -33.84 -11.28
CA HIS A 343 33.66 -34.28 -12.65
C HIS A 343 32.57 -33.39 -13.28
N ASP A 344 32.97 -32.66 -14.31
CA ASP A 344 32.11 -32.08 -15.35
C ASP A 344 31.37 -33.20 -16.10
N HIS A 345 30.10 -32.96 -16.45
CA HIS A 345 29.47 -33.59 -17.61
C HIS A 345 28.54 -32.59 -18.30
N ASP A 346 29.10 -31.93 -19.32
CA ASP A 346 28.38 -31.39 -20.47
C ASP A 346 27.62 -32.52 -21.19
N HIS A 347 26.39 -32.23 -21.58
CA HIS A 347 25.72 -32.94 -22.67
C HIS A 347 24.95 -31.95 -23.55
N ASP A 348 25.66 -31.45 -24.56
CA ASP A 348 25.10 -30.98 -25.82
C ASP A 348 24.45 -32.17 -26.56
N HIS A 349 23.23 -31.97 -27.04
CA HIS A 349 22.70 -32.75 -28.17
C HIS A 349 21.95 -31.84 -29.14
N ASP A 350 22.60 -31.67 -30.28
CA ASP A 350 22.16 -30.97 -31.47
C ASP A 350 21.08 -31.72 -32.26
N HIS A 351 20.23 -30.89 -32.87
CA HIS A 351 19.56 -31.01 -34.18
C HIS A 351 18.67 -32.21 -34.51
N HIS A 352 17.37 -31.91 -34.65
CA HIS A 352 16.60 -32.29 -35.84
C HIS A 352 15.74 -31.13 -36.34
N GLY A 353 16.09 -30.63 -37.53
CA GLY A 353 15.31 -29.65 -38.28
C GLY A 353 14.14 -30.29 -39.02
N HIS A 354 13.07 -29.53 -39.15
CA HIS A 354 12.06 -29.72 -40.19
C HIS A 354 11.63 -28.35 -40.71
N ASP A 355 12.22 -27.97 -41.83
CA ASP A 355 11.76 -26.88 -42.70
C ASP A 355 10.49 -27.33 -43.43
N HIS A 356 9.43 -26.53 -43.34
CA HIS A 356 8.30 -26.59 -44.25
C HIS A 356 8.18 -25.28 -45.04
N HIS A 357 8.40 -25.44 -46.33
CA HIS A 357 8.27 -24.51 -47.44
C HIS A 357 6.98 -23.66 -47.42
N HIS A 358 7.14 -22.35 -47.57
CA HIS A 358 6.11 -21.43 -48.06
C HIS A 358 6.35 -21.16 -49.56
N PRO A 359 5.31 -21.12 -50.42
CA PRO A 359 5.46 -20.69 -51.80
C PRO A 359 5.31 -19.15 -51.93
N GLN A 360 6.28 -18.52 -52.58
CA GLN A 360 6.15 -17.25 -53.33
C GLN A 360 5.47 -17.57 -54.67
N SER A 361 4.84 -16.70 -55.47
CA SER A 361 4.42 -15.29 -55.46
C SER A 361 3.72 -15.06 -56.80
N HIS A 362 2.72 -14.20 -56.85
CA HIS A 362 2.30 -13.39 -58.01
C HIS A 362 1.80 -12.08 -57.36
N ASP A 363 2.33 -10.88 -57.60
CA ASP A 363 3.16 -10.33 -58.69
C ASP A 363 4.28 -9.41 -58.15
#